data_AF-A0A0D8XJV7-F1
#
_entry.id   AF-A0A0D8XJV7-F1
#
_cell.length_a   1.000
_cell.length_b   1.000
_cell.length_c   1.000
_cell.angle_alpha   90.00
_cell.angle_beta   90.00
_cell.angle_gamma   90.00
#
_symmetry.space_group_name_H-M   'P 1'
#
loop_
_entity.id
_entity.type
_entity.pdbx_description
1 polymer ?
#
loop_
_entity_poly.entity_id
_entity_poly.type
_entity_poly.pdbx_seq_one_letter_code
_entity_poly.pdbx_strand_id
1 'polypeptide(L)' 'MSSMSITGKRVLTVVSGASRGIGKEIALQMSRRVSSNSVFLLTARTETSLLQIKQDILNSHHTERSGSGLLRKNH' A
#
# COMPACT_ATOMS: atom_id res chain seq x y z
N MET A 1 16.04 22.10 -6.98
CA MET A 1 16.06 20.92 -6.09
C MET A 1 15.27 19.82 -6.77
N SER A 2 15.89 18.68 -7.08
CA SER A 2 15.20 17.51 -7.64
C SER A 2 14.46 16.79 -6.50
N SER A 3 13.13 16.80 -6.52
CA SER A 3 12.32 16.08 -5.54
C SER A 3 12.40 14.57 -5.79
N MET A 4 12.82 13.80 -4.80
CA MET A 4 12.85 12.34 -4.91
C MET A 4 11.43 11.79 -4.74
N SER A 5 10.85 11.25 -5.81
CA SER A 5 9.56 10.55 -5.78
C SER A 5 9.75 9.06 -5.46
N ILE A 6 8.86 8.52 -4.62
CA ILE A 6 8.81 7.09 -4.25
C ILE A 6 7.71 6.34 -5.00
N THR A 7 6.85 7.05 -5.73
CA THR A 7 5.70 6.47 -6.45
C THR A 7 6.17 5.43 -7.48
N GLY A 8 5.55 4.26 -7.47
CA GLY A 8 5.84 3.15 -8.39
C GLY A 8 7.20 2.48 -8.18
N LYS A 9 7.99 2.88 -7.18
CA LYS A 9 9.27 2.24 -6.87
C LYS A 9 9.08 1.03 -5.97
N ARG A 10 9.94 0.03 -6.14
CA ARG A 10 10.05 -1.09 -5.21
C ARG A 10 10.72 -0.61 -3.93
N VAL A 11 10.07 -0.79 -2.79
CA VAL A 11 10.59 -0.34 -1.50
C VAL A 11 10.44 -1.40 -0.41
N LEU A 12 11.24 -1.25 0.64
CA LEU A 12 10.98 -1.85 1.93
C LEU A 12 10.40 -0.77 2.85
N THR A 13 9.12 -0.89 3.22
CA THR A 13 8.48 0.00 4.18
C THR A 13 8.47 -0.67 5.55
N VAL A 14 9.16 -0.10 6.53
CA VAL A 14 9.16 -0.57 7.91
C VAL A 14 8.37 0.41 8.77
N VAL A 15 7.32 -0.07 9.43
CA VAL A 15 6.47 0.76 10.29
C VAL A 15 6.36 0.12 11.67
N SER A 16 6.99 0.77 12.66
CA SER A 16 6.76 0.47 14.07
C SER A 16 5.55 1.22 14.61
N GLY A 17 4.83 0.63 15.56
CA GLY A 17 3.60 1.22 16.09
C GLY A 17 2.47 1.20 15.05
N ALA A 18 2.48 0.24 14.12
CA ALA A 18 1.55 0.21 12.99
C ALA A 18 0.09 -0.04 13.39
N SER A 19 -0.21 -0.51 14.61
CA SER A 19 -1.56 -0.93 14.98
C SER A 19 -2.61 0.18 14.91
N ARG A 20 -2.23 1.46 15.07
CA ARG A 20 -3.15 2.59 15.23
C ARG A 20 -2.55 3.92 14.73
N GLY A 21 -3.39 4.94 14.67
CA GLY A 21 -2.98 6.35 14.48
C GLY A 21 -2.12 6.55 13.24
N ILE A 22 -1.04 7.31 13.39
CA ILE A 22 -0.16 7.70 12.27
C ILE A 22 0.56 6.49 11.67
N GLY A 23 0.99 5.51 12.49
CA GLY A 23 1.66 4.31 11.97
C GLY A 23 0.74 3.52 11.04
N LYS A 24 -0.53 3.33 11.43
CA LYS A 24 -1.54 2.71 10.56
C LYS A 24 -1.70 3.49 9.26
N GLU A 25 -1.86 4.81 9.36
CA GLU A 25 -2.09 5.64 8.18
C GLU A 25 -0.90 5.64 7.22
N ILE A 26 0.33 5.71 7.73
CA ILE A 26 1.55 5.58 6.92
C ILE A 26 1.56 4.26 6.16
N ALA A 27 1.29 3.13 6.82
CA ALA A 27 1.28 1.83 6.17
C ALA A 27 0.29 1.77 4.99
N LEU A 28 -0.93 2.27 5.20
CA LEU A 28 -1.99 2.30 4.18
C LEU A 28 -1.69 3.28 3.05
N GLN A 29 -1.17 4.46 3.37
CA GLN A 29 -0.84 5.48 2.37
C GLN A 29 0.36 5.08 1.51
N MET A 30 1.33 4.39 2.10
CA MET A 30 2.49 3.89 1.38
C MET A 30 2.12 2.75 0.45
N SER A 31 1.24 1.82 0.86
CA SER A 31 0.83 0.70 0.00
C SER A 31 0.20 1.17 -1.31
N ARG A 32 -0.57 2.26 -1.29
CA ARG A 32 -1.18 2.85 -2.49
C ARG A 32 -0.21 3.58 -3.43
N ARG A 33 1.01 3.90 -2.97
CA ARG A 33 1.96 4.71 -3.74
C ARG A 33 3.09 3.88 -4.34
N VAL A 34 3.52 2.84 -3.65
CA VAL A 34 4.72 2.06 -4.03
C VAL A 34 4.37 0.98 -5.04
N SER A 35 5.38 0.38 -5.67
CA SER A 35 5.16 -0.76 -6.57
C SER A 35 4.53 -1.94 -5.83
N SER A 36 3.68 -2.70 -6.50
CA SER A 36 3.03 -3.91 -5.95
C SER A 36 4.01 -5.02 -5.54
N ASN A 37 5.27 -4.97 -5.98
CA ASN A 37 6.35 -5.87 -5.56
C ASN A 37 7.15 -5.38 -4.33
N SER A 38 6.65 -4.35 -3.65
CA SER A 38 7.24 -3.81 -2.43
C SER A 38 6.96 -4.69 -1.22
N VAL A 39 7.79 -4.56 -0.18
CA VAL A 39 7.68 -5.33 1.06
C VAL A 39 7.33 -4.41 2.21
N PHE A 40 6.41 -4.86 3.07
CA PHE A 40 5.97 -4.14 4.27
C PHE A 40 6.29 -4.97 5.52
N LEU A 41 7.06 -4.39 6.44
CA LEU A 41 7.27 -4.93 7.78
C LEU A 41 6.51 -4.06 8.78
N LEU A 42 5.43 -4.60 9.34
CA LEU A 42 4.58 -3.91 10.30
C LEU A 42 4.82 -4.48 11.70
N THR A 43 5.13 -3.63 12.68
CA THR A 43 5.34 -4.06 14.06
C THR A 43 4.49 -3.26 15.04
N ALA A 44 3.91 -3.96 16.01
CA ALA A 44 3.11 -3.39 17.11
C ALA A 44 2.90 -4.45 18.20
N ARG A 45 2.27 -4.06 19.32
CA ARG A 45 1.94 -4.97 20.43
C ARG A 45 0.73 -5.86 20.18
N THR A 46 -0.12 -5.51 19.22
CA THR A 46 -1.43 -6.17 19.03
C THR A 46 -1.48 -6.80 17.65
N GLU A 47 -1.38 -8.13 17.60
CA GLU A 47 -1.33 -8.92 16.38
C GLU A 47 -2.60 -8.78 15.52
N THR A 48 -3.78 -8.83 16.14
CA THR A 48 -5.07 -8.73 15.42
C THR A 48 -5.18 -7.43 14.61
N SER A 49 -4.67 -6.32 15.15
CA SER A 49 -4.61 -5.04 14.42
C SER A 49 -3.65 -5.10 13.23
N LEU A 50 -2.50 -5.78 13.36
CA LEU A 50 -1.54 -5.95 12.27
C LEU A 50 -2.11 -6.83 11.15
N LEU A 51 -2.83 -7.90 11.49
CA LEU A 51 -3.50 -8.77 10.53
C LEU A 51 -4.59 -8.03 9.75
N GLN A 52 -5.39 -7.20 10.41
CA GLN A 52 -6.38 -6.35 9.74
C GLN A 52 -5.70 -5.39 8.74
N ILE A 53 -4.63 -4.72 9.15
CA ILE A 53 -3.92 -3.78 8.27
C ILE A 53 -3.29 -4.50 7.08
N LYS A 54 -2.72 -5.69 7.30
CA LYS A 54 -2.23 -6.55 6.21
C LYS A 54 -3.35 -6.82 5.19
N GLN A 55 -4.55 -7.16 5.65
CA GLN A 55 -5.68 -7.39 4.76
C GLN A 55 -6.12 -6.12 4.02
N ASP A 56 -6.18 -4.98 4.70
CA ASP A 56 -6.50 -3.68 4.11
C ASP A 56 -5.49 -3.30 2.99
N ILE A 57 -4.20 -3.56 3.21
CA ILE A 57 -3.13 -3.37 2.22
C ILE A 57 -3.34 -4.27 1.00
N LEU A 58 -3.60 -5.57 1.21
CA LEU A 58 -3.81 -6.52 0.12
C LEU A 58 -5.06 -6.19 -0.72
N ASN A 59 -6.14 -5.76 -0.06
CA ASN A 59 -7.38 -5.36 -0.74
C ASN A 59 -7.20 -4.10 -1.60
N SER A 60 -6.33 -3.17 -1.16
CA SER A 60 -6.04 -1.93 -1.90
C SER A 60 -5.41 -2.17 -3.29
N HIS A 61 -4.79 -3.32 -3.52
CA HIS A 61 -4.18 -3.68 -4.80
C HIS A 61 -5.12 -4.45 -5.75
N HIS A 62 -6.36 -4.77 -5.34
CA HIS A 62 -7.32 -5.48 -6.20
C HIS A 62 -8.05 -4.53 -7.18
N THR A 63 -8.23 -3.27 -6.80
CA THR A 63 -9.07 -2.31 -7.56
C THR A 63 -8.45 -1.84 -8.89
N GLU A 64 -7.13 -1.93 -9.08
CA GLU A 64 -6.49 -1.43 -10.32
C GLU A 64 -6.56 -2.41 -11.50
N ARG A 65 -6.95 -3.68 -11.31
CA ARG A 65 -7.00 -4.66 -12.41
C ARG A 65 -8.28 -4.67 -13.23
N SER A 66 -9.36 -4.02 -12.77
CA SER A 66 -10.65 -4.01 -13.50
C SER A 66 -10.83 -2.80 -14.43
N GLY A 67 -9.93 -1.80 -14.40
CA GLY A 67 -10.10 -0.53 -15.12
C GLY A 67 -9.43 -0.43 -16.50
N SER A 68 -8.49 -1.32 -16.86
CA SER A 68 -7.67 -1.16 -18.08
C SER A 68 -8.20 -1.90 -19.32
N GLY A 69 -9.35 -2.58 -19.23
CA GLY A 69 -9.91 -3.40 -20.31
C GLY A 69 -10.97 -2.72 -21.19
N LEU A 70 -11.41 -1.50 -20.87
CA LEU A 70 -12.54 -0.86 -21.56
C LEU A 70 -12.10 0.37 -22.37
N LEU A 71 -11.14 0.18 -23.28
CA LEU A 71 -10.85 1.13 -24.34
C LEU A 71 -11.47 0.68 -25.67
N ARG A 72 -12.62 1.30 -25.95
CA ARG A 72 -13.07 1.80 -27.27
C ARG A 72 -13.02 0.83 -28.46
N LYS A 73 -14.14 0.17 -28.73
CA LYS A 73 -14.59 -0.09 -30.11
C LYS A 73 -15.60 0.99 -30.48
N ASN A 74 -15.15 2.02 -31.18
CA ASN A 74 -16.05 2.93 -31.87
C ASN A 74 -16.20 2.46 -33.32
N HIS A 75 -17.43 2.58 -33.81
CA HIS A 75 -17.87 2.44 -35.19
C HIS A 75 -16.99 3.19 -36.20
#